data_AF-A0A358GJ80-F1
#
_entry.id   AF-A0A358GJ80-F1
#
_cell.length_a   1.000
_cell.length_b   1.000
_cell.length_c   1.000
_cell.angle_alpha   90.00
_cell.angle_beta   90.00
_cell.angle_gamma   90.00
#
_symmetry.space_group_name_H-M   'P 1'
#
loop_
_entity.id
_entity.type
_entity.pdbx_description
1 polymer ?
#
loop_
_entity_poly.entity_id
_entity_poly.type
_entity_poly.pdbx_seq_one_letter_code
_entity_poly.pdbx_strand_id
1 'polypeptide(L)'
;MLVDKYNKSEYFNSSIINRNLINESNPTTVTSMMKTVSTEITAGLQAQVQSQSFEGVLNRMQVPADQSKQIVEAAMGKVSSNLVMTNPQPAGMQNQMAPMFITMALYVGAMIYSMQSVGGLRSLQQQMGKWKAFFSLRLVNLLISLIAPLIAIGIYFMVQGYGMETFMKLWLLHSVQLFVCIEFTSIFIMLLGQGGMLINLPILLSQTIANGTTMPPEMMPGYFKFMSHITPMFYSTHLDYNILFGGGKTSDYGIGLALVGLAALAINIVIHQFKSARQIDDVKETVQQSVMV
;
A
#
# COMPACT_ATOMS: atom_id res chain seq x y z
N MET A 1 -0.59 12.20 31.80
CA MET A 1 -1.99 12.63 32.04
C MET A 1 -2.75 12.44 30.74
N LEU A 2 -3.97 11.89 30.79
CA LEU A 2 -4.84 11.48 29.66
C LEU A 2 -4.82 9.99 29.28
N VAL A 3 -4.86 9.13 30.29
CA VAL A 3 -5.48 7.79 30.19
C VAL A 3 -6.47 7.74 31.34
N ASP A 4 -7.71 8.18 31.13
CA ASP A 4 -8.89 7.85 31.98
C ASP A 4 -10.13 8.68 31.60
N LYS A 5 -10.70 8.42 30.42
CA LYS A 5 -12.06 8.92 30.13
C LYS A 5 -12.79 8.11 29.06
N TYR A 6 -12.82 6.78 29.21
CA TYR A 6 -13.84 5.97 28.54
C TYR A 6 -14.71 5.30 29.61
N ASN A 7 -15.65 6.10 30.09
CA ASN A 7 -16.58 5.73 31.14
C ASN A 7 -17.59 4.70 30.61
N LYS A 8 -17.90 3.77 31.50
CA LYS A 8 -18.45 2.43 31.27
C LYS A 8 -19.99 2.45 31.32
N SER A 9 -20.66 3.40 30.65
CA SER A 9 -22.09 3.67 30.88
C SER A 9 -23.06 3.48 29.71
N GLU A 10 -22.65 2.93 28.57
CA GLU A 10 -23.55 2.73 27.41
C GLU A 10 -23.94 1.26 27.14
N TYR A 11 -24.02 0.44 28.20
CA TYR A 11 -24.28 -0.99 28.04
C TYR A 11 -25.74 -1.42 27.86
N PHE A 12 -26.73 -0.52 27.94
CA PHE A 12 -28.13 -0.91 27.76
C PHE A 12 -28.96 0.22 27.15
N ASN A 13 -29.04 0.27 25.82
CA ASN A 13 -30.17 0.89 25.15
C ASN A 13 -30.65 -0.04 24.02
N SER A 14 -31.94 -0.36 24.03
CA SER A 14 -32.58 -1.46 23.31
C SER A 14 -32.83 -1.14 21.83
N SER A 15 -31.76 -1.03 21.04
CA SER A 15 -31.82 -1.13 19.57
C SER A 15 -31.25 -2.48 19.14
N ILE A 16 -31.72 -3.03 18.01
CA ILE A 16 -31.03 -4.14 17.35
C ILE A 16 -29.79 -3.53 16.69
N ILE A 17 -28.70 -3.47 17.46
CA ILE A 17 -27.46 -2.79 17.05
C ILE A 17 -26.69 -3.71 16.11
N ASN A 18 -26.62 -3.35 14.83
CA ASN A 18 -25.58 -3.85 13.95
C ASN A 18 -24.34 -2.95 14.11
N ARG A 19 -23.32 -3.44 14.84
CA ARG A 19 -22.07 -2.70 15.09
C ARG A 19 -21.04 -3.06 14.03
N ASN A 20 -20.77 -2.15 13.11
CA ASN A 20 -19.72 -2.30 12.10
C ASN A 20 -18.51 -1.43 12.48
N LEU A 21 -17.36 -2.07 12.68
CA LEU A 21 -16.08 -1.39 12.92
C LEU A 21 -15.42 -1.11 11.57
N ILE A 22 -15.11 0.16 11.30
CA ILE A 22 -14.41 0.57 10.07
C ILE A 22 -13.06 1.16 10.46
N ASN A 23 -11.98 0.57 9.93
CA ASN A 23 -10.62 1.05 10.14
C ASN A 23 -10.24 2.07 9.06
N GLU A 24 -10.20 3.36 9.40
CA GLU A 24 -9.84 4.42 8.44
C GLU A 24 -8.34 4.50 8.13
N SER A 25 -7.52 3.65 8.76
CA SER A 25 -6.17 3.38 8.26
C SER A 25 -6.16 2.48 7.04
N ASN A 26 -7.26 1.82 6.68
CA ASN A 26 -7.29 1.13 5.38
C ASN A 26 -7.35 2.19 4.26
N PRO A 27 -6.89 1.84 3.04
CA PRO A 27 -6.99 2.77 1.93
C PRO A 27 -8.42 3.27 1.69
N THR A 28 -8.55 4.53 1.24
CA THR A 28 -9.84 5.25 1.17
C THR A 28 -10.93 4.45 0.46
N THR A 29 -10.60 3.74 -0.63
CA THR A 29 -11.58 2.92 -1.36
C THR A 29 -12.13 1.77 -0.51
N VAL A 30 -11.30 1.11 0.30
CA VAL A 30 -11.74 0.05 1.22
C VAL A 30 -12.70 0.62 2.28
N THR A 31 -12.32 1.75 2.88
CA THR A 31 -13.13 2.43 3.90
C THR A 31 -14.49 2.87 3.33
N SER A 32 -14.52 3.45 2.13
CA SER A 32 -15.74 3.84 1.44
C SER A 32 -16.64 2.66 1.08
N MET A 33 -16.06 1.55 0.59
CA MET A 33 -16.82 0.34 0.31
C MET A 33 -17.42 -0.27 1.57
N MET A 34 -16.68 -0.31 2.68
CA MET A 34 -17.21 -0.77 3.97
C MET A 34 -18.37 0.11 4.46
N LYS A 35 -18.28 1.44 4.28
CA LYS A 35 -19.37 2.38 4.59
C LYS A 35 -20.61 2.08 3.73
N THR A 36 -20.44 1.88 2.43
CA THR A 36 -21.54 1.51 1.52
C THR A 36 -22.17 0.17 1.90
N VAL A 37 -21.36 -0.89 2.07
CA VAL A 37 -21.86 -2.22 2.47
C VAL A 37 -22.58 -2.17 3.81
N SER A 38 -22.06 -1.44 4.80
CA SER A 38 -22.76 -1.28 6.08
C SER A 38 -24.10 -0.56 5.92
N THR A 39 -24.19 0.38 4.98
CA THR A 39 -25.42 1.13 4.70
C THR A 39 -26.44 0.22 4.02
N GLU A 40 -26.02 -0.54 3.01
CA GLU A 40 -26.85 -1.52 2.29
C GLU A 40 -27.33 -2.65 3.20
N ILE A 41 -26.47 -3.19 4.08
CA ILE A 41 -26.88 -4.19 5.08
C ILE A 41 -27.92 -3.61 6.04
N THR A 42 -27.75 -2.36 6.47
CA THR A 42 -28.72 -1.70 7.35
C THR A 42 -30.07 -1.51 6.64
N ALA A 43 -30.05 -1.06 5.38
CA ALA A 43 -31.24 -0.90 4.55
C ALA A 43 -31.92 -2.25 4.27
N GLY A 44 -31.15 -3.30 3.97
CA GLY A 44 -31.66 -4.66 3.76
C GLY A 44 -32.26 -5.28 5.03
N LEU A 45 -31.61 -5.10 6.18
CA LEU A 45 -32.16 -5.51 7.47
C LEU A 45 -33.46 -4.77 7.79
N GLN A 46 -33.52 -3.46 7.54
CA GLN A 46 -34.74 -2.68 7.65
C GLN A 46 -35.85 -3.28 6.76
N ALA A 47 -35.58 -3.49 5.46
CA ALA A 47 -36.55 -4.06 4.54
C ALA A 47 -37.03 -5.48 4.91
N GLN A 48 -36.14 -6.34 5.45
CA GLN A 48 -36.48 -7.70 5.86
C GLN A 48 -37.22 -7.77 7.20
N VAL A 49 -36.87 -6.89 8.15
CA VAL A 49 -37.62 -6.71 9.40
C VAL A 49 -39.02 -6.18 9.11
N GLN A 50 -39.17 -5.31 8.12
CA GLN A 50 -40.44 -4.76 7.65
C GLN A 50 -41.36 -5.80 7.00
N SER A 51 -40.83 -6.71 6.18
CA SER A 51 -41.63 -7.57 5.30
C SER A 51 -41.96 -8.97 5.84
N GLN A 52 -41.14 -9.56 6.72
CA GLN A 52 -41.34 -10.97 7.14
C GLN A 52 -41.59 -11.17 8.63
N SER A 53 -40.99 -10.35 9.49
CA SER A 53 -41.00 -10.62 10.94
C SER A 53 -42.13 -9.92 11.67
N PHE A 54 -42.30 -8.61 11.48
CA PHE A 54 -43.31 -7.87 12.24
C PHE A 54 -44.73 -8.09 11.71
N GLU A 55 -44.98 -7.99 10.41
CA GLU A 55 -46.33 -8.23 9.87
C GLU A 55 -46.82 -9.67 10.11
N GLY A 56 -45.93 -10.67 9.96
CA GLY A 56 -46.26 -12.07 10.21
C GLY A 56 -46.55 -12.39 11.68
N VAL A 57 -45.83 -11.77 12.63
CA VAL A 57 -46.06 -11.94 14.08
C VAL A 57 -47.26 -11.13 14.55
N LEU A 58 -47.43 -9.90 14.07
CA LEU A 58 -48.57 -9.02 14.41
C LEU A 58 -49.89 -9.55 13.86
N ASN A 59 -49.90 -10.14 12.65
CA ASN A 59 -51.07 -10.84 12.11
C ASN A 59 -51.43 -12.09 12.94
N ARG A 60 -50.45 -12.84 13.45
CA ARG A 60 -50.71 -13.96 14.39
C ARG A 60 -51.24 -13.51 15.75
N MET A 61 -50.90 -12.29 16.17
CA MET A 61 -51.41 -11.67 17.40
C MET A 61 -52.73 -10.91 17.20
N GLN A 62 -53.34 -10.96 16.02
CA GLN A 62 -54.61 -10.26 15.68
C GLN A 62 -54.57 -8.75 15.93
N VAL A 63 -53.41 -8.12 15.79
CA VAL A 63 -53.27 -6.67 15.98
C VAL A 63 -53.89 -5.94 14.77
N PRO A 64 -54.78 -4.94 14.96
CA PRO A 64 -55.38 -4.18 13.87
C PRO A 64 -54.32 -3.57 12.94
N ALA A 65 -54.61 -3.53 11.63
CA ALA A 65 -53.66 -3.12 10.60
C ALA A 65 -53.04 -1.73 10.84
N ASP A 66 -53.81 -0.80 11.40
CA ASP A 66 -53.36 0.57 11.68
C ASP A 66 -52.37 0.63 12.86
N GLN A 67 -52.55 -0.21 13.88
CA GLN A 67 -51.61 -0.32 15.00
C GLN A 67 -50.35 -1.09 14.62
N SER A 68 -50.50 -2.10 13.75
CA SER A 68 -49.36 -2.87 13.23
C SER A 68 -48.38 -1.97 12.45
N LYS A 69 -48.89 -1.04 11.63
CA LYS A 69 -48.04 -0.06 10.92
C LYS A 69 -47.27 0.86 11.86
N GLN A 70 -47.91 1.39 12.90
CA GLN A 70 -47.24 2.26 13.87
C GLN A 70 -46.18 1.52 14.70
N ILE A 71 -46.42 0.27 15.07
CA ILE A 71 -45.45 -0.56 15.81
C ILE A 71 -44.24 -0.90 14.92
N VAL A 72 -44.49 -1.20 13.64
CA VAL A 72 -43.42 -1.42 12.66
C VAL A 72 -42.61 -0.13 12.45
N GLU A 73 -43.24 1.02 12.22
CA GLU A 73 -42.52 2.30 12.07
C GLU A 73 -41.70 2.67 13.32
N ALA A 74 -42.24 2.47 14.52
CA ALA A 74 -41.53 2.74 15.77
C ALA A 74 -40.35 1.78 16.02
N ALA A 75 -40.47 0.50 15.62
CA ALA A 75 -39.39 -0.47 15.69
C ALA A 75 -38.30 -0.20 14.64
N MET A 76 -38.69 0.24 13.44
CA MET A 76 -37.82 0.56 12.32
C MET A 76 -36.99 1.82 12.58
N GLY A 77 -37.56 2.83 13.22
CA GLY A 77 -36.82 4.01 13.71
C GLY A 77 -35.72 3.67 14.73
N LYS A 78 -35.76 2.47 15.33
CA LYS A 78 -34.72 1.98 16.27
C LYS A 78 -33.66 1.09 15.61
N VAL A 79 -33.79 0.76 14.32
CA VAL A 79 -32.74 0.07 13.56
C VAL A 79 -31.82 1.12 12.95
N SER A 80 -30.80 1.52 13.70
CA SER A 80 -29.76 2.44 13.24
C SER A 80 -28.42 1.70 13.08
N SER A 81 -27.67 2.07 12.05
CA SER A 81 -26.29 1.60 11.88
C SER A 81 -25.41 2.30 12.92
N ASN A 82 -24.78 1.52 13.82
CA ASN A 82 -23.75 2.04 14.71
C ASN A 82 -22.39 1.85 14.05
N LEU A 83 -22.02 2.84 13.24
CA LEU A 83 -20.72 2.94 12.57
C LEU A 83 -19.68 3.49 13.56
N VAL A 84 -18.79 2.63 14.04
CA VAL A 84 -17.67 3.05 14.90
C VAL A 84 -16.42 3.13 14.04
N MET A 85 -15.96 4.35 13.78
CA MET A 85 -14.70 4.59 13.08
C MET A 85 -13.53 4.38 14.06
N THR A 86 -12.61 3.50 13.71
CA THR A 86 -11.32 3.37 14.40
C THR A 86 -10.24 4.02 13.54
N ASN A 87 -9.27 4.69 14.18
CA ASN A 87 -8.11 5.30 13.52
C ASN A 87 -8.44 6.38 12.47
N PRO A 88 -9.14 7.46 12.87
CA PRO A 88 -9.66 8.44 11.93
C PRO A 88 -8.55 9.15 11.16
N GLN A 89 -8.73 9.29 9.85
CA GLN A 89 -7.77 9.98 9.01
C GLN A 89 -8.01 11.50 9.04
N PRO A 90 -6.96 12.34 9.12
CA PRO A 90 -7.13 13.79 9.03
C PRO A 90 -7.82 14.19 7.71
N ALA A 91 -8.72 15.17 7.79
CA ALA A 91 -9.47 15.63 6.63
C ALA A 91 -8.56 16.16 5.50
N GLY A 92 -9.00 15.99 4.25
CA GLY A 92 -8.35 16.51 3.05
C GLY A 92 -7.66 15.45 2.20
N MET A 93 -7.87 15.52 0.88
CA MET A 93 -7.40 14.54 -0.11
C MET A 93 -5.88 14.35 -0.07
N GLN A 94 -5.12 15.40 0.27
CA GLN A 94 -3.67 15.35 0.43
C GLN A 94 -3.22 14.35 1.51
N ASN A 95 -3.95 14.27 2.63
CA ASN A 95 -3.63 13.34 3.71
C ASN A 95 -4.01 11.91 3.34
N GLN A 96 -5.09 11.76 2.56
CA GLN A 96 -5.57 10.49 2.08
C GLN A 96 -4.66 9.86 1.03
N MET A 97 -4.09 10.68 0.15
CA MET A 97 -3.26 10.21 -0.97
C MET A 97 -1.75 10.25 -0.67
N ALA A 98 -1.32 10.87 0.43
CA ALA A 98 0.10 10.97 0.80
C ALA A 98 0.82 9.60 0.80
N PRO A 99 0.28 8.52 1.42
CA PRO A 99 0.88 7.18 1.35
C PRO A 99 1.21 6.73 -0.08
N MET A 100 0.29 6.95 -1.01
CA MET A 100 0.46 6.54 -2.40
C MET A 100 1.51 7.39 -3.11
N PHE A 101 1.47 8.71 -2.96
CA PHE A 101 2.39 9.61 -3.65
C PHE A 101 3.83 9.52 -3.15
N ILE A 102 4.04 9.41 -1.83
CA ILE A 102 5.39 9.26 -1.26
C ILE A 102 6.00 7.96 -1.79
N THR A 103 5.24 6.88 -1.71
CA THR A 103 5.69 5.58 -2.20
C THR A 103 6.00 5.59 -3.70
N MET A 104 5.16 6.23 -4.51
CA MET A 104 5.37 6.36 -5.96
C MET A 104 6.62 7.18 -6.28
N ALA A 105 6.82 8.31 -5.60
CA ALA A 105 7.97 9.18 -5.80
C ALA A 105 9.29 8.46 -5.51
N LEU A 106 9.35 7.68 -4.41
CA LEU A 106 10.53 6.89 -4.07
C LEU A 106 10.79 5.77 -5.09
N TYR A 107 9.76 5.10 -5.61
CA TYR A 107 9.94 4.08 -6.63
C TYR A 107 10.51 4.67 -7.93
N VAL A 108 9.96 5.79 -8.40
CA VAL A 108 10.46 6.46 -9.61
C VAL A 108 11.90 6.94 -9.41
N GLY A 109 12.21 7.51 -8.25
CA GLY A 109 13.57 7.88 -7.88
C GLY A 109 14.52 6.69 -7.90
N ALA A 110 14.11 5.55 -7.33
CA ALA A 110 14.85 4.30 -7.35
C ALA A 110 15.09 3.79 -8.78
N MET A 111 14.10 3.89 -9.66
CA MET A 111 14.20 3.48 -11.06
C MET A 111 15.25 4.30 -11.82
N ILE A 112 15.21 5.63 -11.67
CA ILE A 112 16.18 6.54 -12.30
C ILE A 112 17.59 6.31 -11.73
N TYR A 113 17.70 6.16 -10.41
CA TYR A 113 18.95 5.85 -9.74
C TYR A 113 19.54 4.51 -10.18
N SER A 114 18.71 3.46 -10.26
CA SER A 114 19.14 2.12 -10.66
C SER A 114 19.70 2.10 -12.08
N MET A 115 19.18 2.94 -12.98
CA MET A 115 19.74 3.09 -14.32
C MET A 115 21.18 3.63 -14.28
N GLN A 116 21.41 4.69 -13.51
CA GLN A 116 22.72 5.32 -13.41
C GLN A 116 23.73 4.43 -12.69
N SER A 117 23.32 3.83 -11.57
CA SER A 117 24.17 2.96 -10.75
C SER A 117 24.57 1.66 -11.47
N VAL A 118 23.63 0.98 -12.14
CA VAL A 118 23.94 -0.20 -12.94
C VAL A 118 24.79 0.16 -14.16
N GLY A 119 24.58 1.33 -14.76
CA GLY A 119 25.45 1.84 -15.82
C GLY A 119 26.91 2.05 -15.35
N GLY A 120 27.09 2.59 -14.14
CA GLY A 120 28.39 2.80 -13.51
C GLY A 120 29.09 1.52 -13.02
N LEU A 121 28.35 0.43 -12.82
CA LEU A 121 28.88 -0.83 -12.28
C LEU A 121 30.06 -1.38 -13.10
N ARG A 122 30.07 -1.23 -14.43
CA ARG A 122 31.17 -1.70 -15.29
C ARG A 122 32.49 -0.98 -15.02
N SER A 123 32.43 0.33 -14.80
CA SER A 123 33.62 1.11 -14.48
C SER A 123 34.24 0.65 -13.16
N LEU A 124 33.41 0.37 -12.16
CA LEU A 124 33.85 -0.20 -10.89
C LEU A 124 34.43 -1.62 -11.05
N GLN A 125 33.84 -2.44 -11.92
CA GLN A 125 34.35 -3.80 -12.18
C GLN A 125 35.76 -3.79 -12.76
N GLN A 126 36.08 -2.83 -13.65
CA GLN A 126 37.41 -2.70 -14.24
C GLN A 126 38.48 -2.30 -13.22
N GLN A 127 38.10 -1.56 -12.16
CA GLN A 127 39.05 -1.10 -11.14
C GLN A 127 39.25 -2.08 -9.99
N MET A 128 38.19 -2.76 -9.54
CA MET A 128 38.20 -3.51 -8.27
C MET A 128 37.85 -5.00 -8.43
N GLY A 129 37.49 -5.44 -9.64
CA GLY A 129 37.07 -6.81 -9.92
C GLY A 129 35.57 -7.06 -9.72
N LYS A 130 35.08 -8.15 -10.33
CA LYS A 130 33.64 -8.44 -10.53
C LYS A 130 32.80 -8.39 -9.24
N TRP A 131 33.23 -9.09 -8.19
CA TRP A 131 32.45 -9.25 -6.96
C TRP A 131 32.61 -8.09 -5.99
N LYS A 132 33.82 -7.51 -5.90
CA LYS A 132 34.06 -6.33 -5.06
C LYS A 132 33.23 -5.15 -5.57
N ALA A 133 33.26 -4.87 -6.87
CA ALA A 133 32.46 -3.81 -7.47
C ALA A 133 30.95 -3.96 -7.20
N PHE A 134 30.41 -5.19 -7.28
CA PHE A 134 29.01 -5.45 -7.02
C PHE A 134 28.62 -5.20 -5.56
N PHE A 135 29.34 -5.79 -4.60
CA PHE A 135 29.02 -5.59 -3.19
C PHE A 135 29.29 -4.15 -2.72
N SER A 136 30.31 -3.49 -3.27
CA SER A 136 30.53 -2.05 -3.05
C SER A 136 29.34 -1.24 -3.52
N LEU A 137 28.76 -1.55 -4.69
CA LEU A 137 27.57 -0.86 -5.16
C LEU A 137 26.36 -1.13 -4.25
N ARG A 138 26.15 -2.36 -3.78
CA ARG A 138 25.03 -2.66 -2.86
C ARG A 138 25.18 -1.96 -1.51
N LEU A 139 26.41 -1.80 -1.02
CA LEU A 139 26.69 -0.99 0.16
C LEU A 139 26.35 0.49 -0.09
N VAL A 140 26.70 1.03 -1.27
CA VAL A 140 26.33 2.41 -1.66
C VAL A 140 24.81 2.56 -1.77
N ASN A 141 24.11 1.59 -2.37
CA ASN A 141 22.65 1.58 -2.44
C ASN A 141 22.03 1.62 -1.03
N LEU A 142 22.58 0.83 -0.10
CA LEU A 142 22.13 0.83 1.29
C LEU A 142 22.32 2.20 1.95
N LEU A 143 23.51 2.82 1.81
CA LEU A 143 23.76 4.16 2.36
C LEU A 143 22.83 5.22 1.75
N ILE A 144 22.62 5.20 0.43
CA ILE A 144 21.71 6.12 -0.26
C ILE A 144 20.27 5.91 0.22
N SER A 145 19.86 4.66 0.42
CA SER A 145 18.54 4.34 0.95
C SER A 145 18.32 4.87 2.37
N LEU A 146 19.36 5.01 3.18
CA LEU A 146 19.26 5.61 4.51
C LEU A 146 19.21 7.14 4.47
N ILE A 147 19.97 7.76 3.56
CA ILE A 147 20.14 9.22 3.50
C ILE A 147 19.02 9.90 2.70
N ALA A 148 18.68 9.41 1.52
CA ALA A 148 17.75 10.09 0.62
C ALA A 148 16.33 10.28 1.23
N PRO A 149 15.75 9.29 1.94
CA PRO A 149 14.44 9.47 2.57
C PRO A 149 14.43 10.51 3.69
N LEU A 150 15.57 10.80 4.34
CA LEU A 150 15.63 11.87 5.34
C LEU A 150 15.23 13.22 4.74
N ILE A 151 15.60 13.48 3.49
CA ILE A 151 15.24 14.71 2.79
C ILE A 151 13.74 14.73 2.50
N ALA A 152 13.22 13.66 1.88
CA ALA A 152 11.81 13.58 1.51
C ALA A 152 10.88 13.65 2.73
N ILE A 153 11.18 12.88 3.78
CA ILE A 153 10.38 12.81 5.00
C ILE A 153 10.62 14.03 5.88
N GLY A 154 11.83 14.62 5.87
CA GLY A 154 12.10 15.88 6.56
C GLY A 154 11.23 17.02 6.03
N ILE A 155 11.10 17.15 4.70
CA ILE A 155 10.21 18.14 4.08
C ILE A 155 8.75 17.86 4.46
N TYR A 156 8.30 16.60 4.32
CA TYR A 156 6.93 16.21 4.67
C TYR A 156 6.59 16.53 6.13
N PHE A 157 7.52 16.24 7.04
CA PHE A 157 7.38 16.48 8.47
C PHE A 157 7.31 17.96 8.82
N MET A 158 8.13 18.80 8.17
CA MET A 158 8.11 20.25 8.39
C MET A 158 6.76 20.88 8.00
N VAL A 159 6.05 20.28 7.05
CA VAL A 159 4.73 20.76 6.60
C VAL A 159 3.61 20.26 7.52
N GLN A 160 3.67 19.01 8.00
CA GLN A 160 2.54 18.36 8.68
C GLN A 160 2.64 18.33 10.22
N GLY A 161 3.82 18.56 10.80
CA GLY A 161 3.98 18.67 12.26
C GLY A 161 3.74 17.38 13.04
N TYR A 162 4.03 16.21 12.45
CA TYR A 162 3.91 14.91 13.15
C TYR A 162 4.86 14.81 14.37
N GLY A 163 4.73 13.75 15.18
CA GLY A 163 5.67 13.49 16.29
C GLY A 163 6.98 12.84 15.83
N MET A 164 8.06 13.00 16.59
CA MET A 164 9.38 12.40 16.31
C MET A 164 9.30 10.87 16.15
N GLU A 165 8.42 10.19 16.89
CA GLU A 165 8.21 8.75 16.75
C GLU A 165 7.70 8.36 15.35
N THR A 166 6.69 9.08 14.84
CA THR A 166 6.14 8.88 13.49
C THR A 166 7.19 9.19 12.44
N PHE A 167 7.98 10.24 12.63
CA PHE A 167 9.11 10.59 11.75
C PHE A 167 10.10 9.42 11.64
N MET A 168 10.56 8.87 12.77
CA MET A 168 11.53 7.78 12.78
C MET A 168 10.97 6.50 12.13
N LYS A 169 9.69 6.19 12.37
CA LYS A 169 9.00 5.04 11.75
C LYS A 169 8.90 5.20 10.23
N LEU A 170 8.48 6.38 9.74
CA LEU A 170 8.39 6.67 8.31
C LEU A 170 9.76 6.69 7.66
N TRP A 171 10.76 7.31 8.28
CA TRP A 171 12.13 7.30 7.77
C TRP A 171 12.63 5.87 7.58
N LEU A 172 12.51 5.03 8.61
CA LEU A 172 12.96 3.63 8.52
C LEU A 172 12.19 2.85 7.46
N LEU A 173 10.87 3.01 7.39
CA LEU A 173 10.04 2.39 6.36
C LEU A 173 10.52 2.79 4.96
N HIS A 174 10.65 4.09 4.70
CA HIS A 174 11.02 4.60 3.39
C HIS A 174 12.47 4.32 3.03
N SER A 175 13.35 4.13 4.01
CA SER A 175 14.70 3.62 3.79
C SER A 175 14.69 2.17 3.31
N VAL A 176 13.97 1.29 3.99
CA VAL A 176 13.81 -0.10 3.54
C VAL A 176 13.14 -0.14 2.17
N GLN A 177 12.07 0.62 1.98
CA GLN A 177 11.37 0.72 0.70
C GLN A 177 12.30 1.17 -0.42
N LEU A 178 13.07 2.25 -0.22
CA LEU A 178 13.95 2.77 -1.26
C LEU A 178 15.00 1.73 -1.63
N PHE A 179 15.60 1.05 -0.66
CA PHE A 179 16.52 -0.06 -0.91
C PHE A 179 15.85 -1.17 -1.74
N VAL A 180 14.67 -1.62 -1.34
CA VAL A 180 13.90 -2.67 -2.04
C VAL A 180 13.59 -2.23 -3.48
N CYS A 181 13.13 -0.99 -3.68
CA CYS A 181 12.84 -0.45 -5.00
C CYS A 181 14.10 -0.37 -5.88
N ILE A 182 15.26 0.00 -5.32
CA ILE A 182 16.54 0.01 -6.04
C ILE A 182 16.88 -1.41 -6.49
N GLU A 183 16.83 -2.38 -5.59
CA GLU A 183 17.14 -3.78 -5.94
C GLU A 183 16.14 -4.34 -6.96
N PHE A 184 14.84 -4.09 -6.77
CA PHE A 184 13.78 -4.56 -7.66
C PHE A 184 13.92 -3.97 -9.07
N THR A 185 14.08 -2.65 -9.19
CA THR A 185 14.23 -2.00 -10.51
C THR A 185 15.56 -2.32 -11.18
N SER A 186 16.62 -2.61 -10.39
CA SER A 186 17.91 -3.05 -10.89
C SER A 186 17.84 -4.39 -11.64
N ILE A 187 16.91 -5.29 -11.31
CA ILE A 187 16.76 -6.61 -11.97
C ILE A 187 16.67 -6.43 -13.49
N PHE A 188 15.71 -5.60 -13.93
CA PHE A 188 15.41 -5.40 -15.34
C PHE A 188 16.55 -4.69 -16.07
N ILE A 189 17.20 -3.73 -15.39
CA ILE A 189 18.31 -2.94 -15.95
C ILE A 189 19.57 -3.81 -16.03
N MET A 190 19.82 -4.67 -15.04
CA MET A 190 20.94 -5.61 -15.07
C MET A 190 20.75 -6.68 -16.16
N LEU A 191 19.52 -7.10 -16.45
CA LEU A 191 19.24 -8.03 -17.55
C LEU A 191 19.38 -7.35 -18.92
N LEU A 192 18.62 -6.28 -19.15
CA LEU A 192 18.36 -5.71 -20.48
C LEU A 192 19.08 -4.38 -20.74
N GLY A 193 19.87 -3.88 -19.80
CA GLY A 193 20.53 -2.58 -19.92
C GLY A 193 19.52 -1.45 -20.05
N GLN A 194 19.70 -0.60 -21.07
CA GLN A 194 18.81 0.53 -21.33
C GLN A 194 17.38 0.09 -21.69
N GLY A 195 17.21 -1.10 -22.30
CA GLY A 195 15.89 -1.70 -22.53
C GLY A 195 15.17 -2.09 -21.23
N GLY A 196 15.89 -2.30 -20.13
CA GLY A 196 15.31 -2.58 -18.82
C GLY A 196 14.48 -1.42 -18.26
N MET A 197 14.82 -0.18 -18.63
CA MET A 197 14.02 0.98 -18.27
C MET A 197 12.65 0.98 -18.96
N LEU A 198 12.58 0.54 -20.22
CA LEU A 198 11.32 0.40 -20.95
C LEU A 198 10.40 -0.63 -20.30
N ILE A 199 10.96 -1.68 -19.69
CA ILE A 199 10.19 -2.69 -18.95
C ILE A 199 9.77 -2.21 -17.55
N ASN A 200 10.60 -1.41 -16.89
CA ASN A 200 10.26 -0.85 -15.58
C ASN A 200 9.03 0.06 -15.62
N LEU A 201 8.77 0.75 -16.74
CA LEU A 201 7.66 1.69 -16.86
C LEU A 201 6.27 1.00 -16.83
N PRO A 202 5.98 -0.04 -17.65
CA PRO A 202 4.75 -0.83 -17.50
C PRO A 202 4.58 -1.46 -16.11
N ILE A 203 5.68 -1.86 -15.46
CA ILE A 203 5.65 -2.42 -14.10
C ILE A 203 5.28 -1.36 -13.08
N LEU A 204 5.80 -0.13 -13.22
CA LEU A 204 5.36 1.03 -12.43
C LEU A 204 3.85 1.28 -12.60
N LEU A 205 3.36 1.31 -13.83
CA LEU A 205 1.93 1.51 -14.09
C LEU A 205 1.07 0.39 -13.47
N SER A 206 1.54 -0.86 -13.59
CA SER A 206 0.84 -2.02 -13.04
C SER A 206 0.77 -1.98 -11.52
N GLN A 207 1.88 -1.67 -10.85
CA GLN A 207 1.90 -1.63 -9.38
C GLN A 207 1.18 -0.40 -8.80
N THR A 208 1.04 0.67 -9.57
CA THR A 208 0.22 1.84 -9.19
C THR A 208 -1.25 1.48 -9.01
N ILE A 209 -1.76 0.52 -9.79
CA ILE A 209 -3.10 -0.04 -9.63
C ILE A 209 -3.09 -1.14 -8.56
N ALA A 210 -2.07 -2.00 -8.57
CA ALA A 210 -1.96 -3.13 -7.66
C ALA A 210 -1.60 -2.76 -6.21
N ASN A 211 -1.34 -1.48 -5.89
CA ASN A 211 -0.95 -1.07 -4.54
C ASN A 211 -2.09 -1.14 -3.50
N GLY A 212 -3.32 -1.41 -3.93
CA GLY A 212 -4.47 -1.60 -3.03
C GLY A 212 -5.18 -0.33 -2.60
N THR A 213 -4.71 0.85 -3.03
CA THR A 213 -5.34 2.11 -2.64
C THR A 213 -6.49 2.51 -3.54
N THR A 214 -6.34 2.24 -4.84
CA THR A 214 -7.35 2.55 -5.84
C THR A 214 -8.43 1.48 -5.90
N MET A 215 -8.08 0.23 -5.65
CA MET A 215 -8.96 -0.92 -5.68
C MET A 215 -8.60 -1.88 -4.53
N PRO A 216 -9.57 -2.35 -3.72
CA PRO A 216 -9.29 -3.32 -2.67
C PRO A 216 -8.72 -4.64 -3.24
N PRO A 217 -7.80 -5.31 -2.54
CA PRO A 217 -7.19 -6.57 -2.99
C PRO A 217 -8.20 -7.67 -3.34
N GLU A 218 -9.36 -7.66 -2.69
CA GLU A 218 -10.45 -8.62 -2.90
C GLU A 218 -11.16 -8.42 -4.24
N MET A 219 -11.11 -7.20 -4.79
CA MET A 219 -11.76 -6.82 -6.04
C MET A 219 -10.79 -6.72 -7.21
N MET A 220 -9.48 -6.87 -6.97
CA MET A 220 -8.47 -6.80 -8.01
C MET A 220 -8.59 -7.96 -9.02
N PRO A 221 -8.56 -7.67 -10.33
CA PRO A 221 -8.37 -8.70 -11.35
C PRO A 221 -7.09 -9.50 -11.11
N GLY A 222 -7.06 -10.77 -11.56
CA GLY A 222 -5.98 -11.71 -11.24
C GLY A 222 -4.56 -11.20 -11.53
N TYR A 223 -4.37 -10.45 -12.62
CA TYR A 223 -3.07 -9.83 -12.95
C TYR A 223 -2.63 -8.81 -11.89
N PHE A 224 -3.48 -7.85 -11.53
CA PHE A 224 -3.15 -6.83 -10.53
C PHE A 224 -3.00 -7.44 -9.14
N LYS A 225 -3.82 -8.43 -8.81
CA LYS A 225 -3.68 -9.19 -7.57
C LYS A 225 -2.35 -9.93 -7.51
N PHE A 226 -1.87 -10.53 -8.61
CA PHE A 226 -0.53 -11.12 -8.64
C PHE A 226 0.56 -10.05 -8.44
N MET A 227 0.47 -8.94 -9.18
CA MET A 227 1.41 -7.82 -9.07
C MET A 227 1.48 -7.24 -7.65
N SER A 228 0.37 -7.23 -6.91
CA SER A 228 0.35 -6.71 -5.53
C SER A 228 1.24 -7.52 -4.59
N HIS A 229 1.40 -8.83 -4.82
CA HIS A 229 2.21 -9.69 -3.95
C HIS A 229 3.70 -9.62 -4.25
N ILE A 230 4.08 -9.27 -5.47
CA ILE A 230 5.48 -9.30 -5.93
C ILE A 230 6.13 -7.92 -6.03
N THR A 231 5.36 -6.84 -5.93
CA THR A 231 5.87 -5.46 -6.07
C THR A 231 5.99 -4.77 -4.71
N PRO A 232 6.97 -3.88 -4.54
CA PRO A 232 7.18 -3.19 -3.26
C PRO A 232 6.06 -2.19 -2.92
N MET A 233 5.42 -1.60 -3.93
CA MET A 233 4.47 -0.50 -3.75
C MET A 233 3.26 -0.89 -2.89
N PHE A 234 2.76 -2.12 -3.05
CA PHE A 234 1.64 -2.62 -2.26
C PHE A 234 1.94 -2.62 -0.77
N TYR A 235 3.10 -3.18 -0.39
CA TYR A 235 3.49 -3.32 1.01
C TYR A 235 3.84 -1.96 1.64
N SER A 236 4.62 -1.13 0.94
CA SER A 236 5.03 0.17 1.48
C SER A 236 3.84 1.10 1.69
N THR A 237 2.89 1.14 0.75
CA THR A 237 1.71 2.00 0.90
C THR A 237 0.83 1.56 2.08
N HIS A 238 0.61 0.26 2.29
CA HIS A 238 -0.14 -0.20 3.47
C HIS A 238 0.60 0.09 4.79
N LEU A 239 1.94 0.00 4.79
CA LEU A 239 2.75 0.38 5.94
C LEU A 239 2.66 1.88 6.24
N ASP A 240 2.66 2.74 5.21
CA ASP A 240 2.45 4.18 5.35
C ASP A 240 1.11 4.48 6.01
N TYR A 241 0.03 3.88 5.49
CA TYR A 241 -1.30 3.97 6.07
C TYR A 241 -1.32 3.52 7.54
N ASN A 242 -0.64 2.42 7.86
CA ASN A 242 -0.58 1.91 9.22
C ASN A 242 0.17 2.84 10.18
N ILE A 243 1.31 3.39 9.76
CA ILE A 243 2.13 4.29 10.58
C ILE A 243 1.47 5.65 10.76
N LEU A 244 0.86 6.19 9.70
CA LEU A 244 0.24 7.52 9.73
C LEU A 244 -1.10 7.54 10.45
N PHE A 245 -1.89 6.47 10.34
CA PHE A 245 -3.27 6.49 10.81
C PHE A 245 -3.56 5.46 11.91
N GLY A 246 -2.73 4.44 12.12
CA GLY A 246 -2.89 3.46 13.22
C GLY A 246 -3.41 2.08 12.81
N GLY A 247 -3.17 1.67 11.57
CA GLY A 247 -3.71 0.44 10.97
C GLY A 247 -3.11 -0.87 11.48
N GLY A 248 -3.71 -1.99 11.04
CA GLY A 248 -3.34 -3.36 11.46
C GLY A 248 -2.48 -4.11 10.43
N LYS A 249 -1.95 -5.28 10.83
CA LYS A 249 -1.07 -6.13 9.98
C LYS A 249 0.27 -5.50 9.57
N THR A 250 0.76 -4.50 10.31
CA THR A 250 2.06 -3.85 10.04
C THR A 250 3.22 -4.87 9.95
N SER A 251 3.22 -5.90 10.79
CA SER A 251 4.23 -6.96 10.71
C SER A 251 4.16 -7.72 9.38
N ASP A 252 2.96 -8.10 8.94
CA ASP A 252 2.77 -8.90 7.72
C ASP A 252 3.23 -8.10 6.49
N TYR A 253 2.84 -6.83 6.39
CA TYR A 253 3.28 -5.97 5.29
C TYR A 253 4.78 -5.69 5.35
N GLY A 254 5.35 -5.53 6.55
CA GLY A 254 6.79 -5.34 6.75
C GLY A 254 7.60 -6.56 6.31
N ILE A 255 7.14 -7.76 6.66
CA ILE A 255 7.72 -9.03 6.22
C ILE A 255 7.59 -9.16 4.70
N GLY A 256 6.42 -8.85 4.13
CA GLY A 256 6.19 -8.87 2.69
C GLY A 256 7.18 -7.96 1.94
N LEU A 257 7.35 -6.73 2.39
CA LEU A 257 8.32 -5.78 1.80
C LEU A 257 9.77 -6.32 1.90
N ALA A 258 10.14 -6.87 3.06
CA ALA A 258 11.46 -7.46 3.27
C ALA A 258 11.70 -8.67 2.35
N LEU A 259 10.69 -9.54 2.17
CA LEU A 259 10.76 -10.69 1.27
C LEU A 259 10.93 -10.27 -0.19
N VAL A 260 10.22 -9.23 -0.64
CA VAL A 260 10.42 -8.66 -1.99
C VAL A 260 11.87 -8.15 -2.15
N GLY A 261 12.40 -7.45 -1.15
CA GLY A 261 13.79 -6.97 -1.16
C GLY A 261 14.81 -8.09 -1.21
N LEU A 262 14.66 -9.12 -0.37
CA LEU A 262 15.55 -10.27 -0.32
C LEU A 262 15.49 -11.08 -1.63
N ALA A 263 14.29 -11.28 -2.19
CA ALA A 263 14.13 -11.93 -3.48
C ALA A 263 14.80 -11.13 -4.60
N ALA A 264 14.60 -9.80 -4.63
CA ALA A 264 15.22 -8.93 -5.63
C ALA A 264 16.75 -8.93 -5.54
N LEU A 265 17.30 -8.87 -4.32
CA LEU A 265 18.74 -8.96 -4.08
C LEU A 265 19.30 -10.32 -4.54
N ALA A 266 18.62 -11.42 -4.21
CA ALA A 266 19.01 -12.76 -4.64
C ALA A 266 19.01 -12.88 -6.18
N ILE A 267 17.97 -12.37 -6.84
CA ILE A 267 17.89 -12.32 -8.30
C ILE A 267 19.05 -11.49 -8.88
N ASN A 268 19.37 -10.33 -8.32
CA ASN A 268 20.50 -9.52 -8.76
C ASN A 268 21.85 -10.24 -8.60
N ILE A 269 22.05 -11.00 -7.52
CA ILE A 269 23.25 -11.83 -7.32
C ILE A 269 23.35 -12.90 -8.40
N VAL A 270 22.24 -13.60 -8.68
CA VAL A 270 22.16 -14.63 -9.73
C VAL A 270 22.47 -14.02 -11.10
N ILE A 271 21.82 -12.92 -11.47
CA ILE A 271 22.08 -12.21 -12.72
C ILE A 271 23.57 -11.83 -12.81
N HIS A 272 24.12 -11.26 -11.74
CA HIS A 272 25.52 -10.85 -11.71
C HIS A 272 26.48 -12.03 -11.88
N GLN A 273 26.18 -13.18 -11.27
CA GLN A 273 26.98 -14.39 -11.39
C GLN A 273 27.04 -14.87 -12.84
N PHE A 274 25.88 -15.03 -13.48
CA PHE A 274 25.77 -15.60 -14.82
C PHE A 274 26.05 -14.63 -15.96
N LYS A 275 25.91 -13.32 -15.75
CA LYS A 275 26.25 -12.32 -16.76
C LYS A 275 27.78 -12.24 -16.89
N SER A 276 28.31 -12.91 -17.91
CA SER A 276 29.73 -12.85 -18.30
C SER A 276 30.02 -11.49 -18.95
N ALA A 277 31.23 -10.96 -18.76
CA ALA A 277 31.66 -9.63 -19.21
C ALA A 277 31.63 -9.39 -20.74
N ARG A 278 31.12 -10.35 -21.52
CA ARG A 278 31.31 -10.48 -22.96
C ARG A 278 30.14 -9.99 -23.83
N GLN A 279 28.98 -9.66 -23.26
CA GLN A 279 27.75 -9.44 -24.05
C GLN A 279 27.44 -7.97 -24.40
N ILE A 280 28.43 -7.08 -24.35
CA ILE A 280 28.22 -5.63 -24.61
C ILE A 280 29.04 -5.16 -25.82
N ASP A 281 30.07 -5.90 -26.19
CA ASP A 281 30.86 -5.63 -27.39
C ASP A 281 29.97 -5.75 -28.64
N ASP A 282 29.04 -6.73 -28.67
CA ASP A 282 28.08 -6.90 -29.77
C ASP A 282 27.13 -5.71 -29.97
N VAL A 283 26.77 -4.98 -28.91
CA VAL A 283 25.83 -3.82 -29.00
C VAL A 283 26.57 -2.54 -29.38
N LYS A 284 27.83 -2.38 -28.97
CA LYS A 284 28.66 -1.25 -29.44
C LYS A 284 29.02 -1.41 -30.92
N GLU A 285 29.34 -2.62 -31.38
CA GLU A 285 29.61 -2.87 -32.81
C GLU A 285 28.38 -2.64 -33.69
N THR A 286 27.19 -3.11 -33.29
CA THR A 286 25.97 -2.91 -34.08
C THR A 286 25.55 -1.44 -34.17
N VAL A 287 25.64 -0.68 -33.07
CA VAL A 287 25.31 0.76 -33.10
C VAL A 287 26.34 1.53 -33.92
N GLN A 288 27.63 1.21 -33.79
CA GLN A 288 28.69 1.91 -34.53
C GLN A 288 28.70 1.57 -36.02
N GLN A 289 28.29 0.37 -36.43
CA GLN A 289 28.02 0.04 -37.83
C GLN A 289 26.77 0.74 -38.37
N SER A 290 25.69 0.83 -37.59
CA SER A 290 24.45 1.49 -38.05
C SER A 290 24.54 3.01 -38.22
N VAL A 291 25.54 3.66 -37.59
CA VAL A 291 25.79 5.11 -37.72
C VAL A 291 26.80 5.42 -38.83
N MET A 292 27.50 4.40 -39.36
CA MET A 292 28.45 4.54 -40.48
C MET A 292 27.87 4.08 -41.85
N VAL A 293 26.56 3.80 -41.92
CA VAL A 293 25.82 3.50 -43.16
C VAL A 293 24.86 4.63 -43.49
#